data_AF-A0A9D1NIL8-F1
#
_entry.id   AF-A0A9D1NIL8-F1
#
_cell.length_a   1.000
_cell.length_b   1.000
_cell.length_c   1.000
_cell.angle_alpha   90.00
_cell.angle_beta   90.00
_cell.angle_gamma   90.00
#
_symmetry.space_group_name_H-M   'P 1'
#
loop_
_entity.id
_entity.type
_entity.pdbx_description
1 polymer ?
#
loop_
_entity_poly.entity_id
_entity_poly.type
_entity_poly.pdbx_seq_one_letter_code
_entity_poly.pdbx_strand_id
1 'polypeptide(L)' 'MKRLRKVISLVLTLSMIAGSAVTAAFAASPTDEMSEREIRNAELSRDVAAQGMVLLENNENALPIPQQSKIALYGGGA' A
#
# COMPACT_ATOMS: atom_id res chain seq x y z
N MET A 1 3.76 -9.85 52.91
CA MET A 1 2.60 -9.53 52.04
C MET A 1 2.69 -8.19 51.30
N LYS A 2 2.93 -7.04 51.97
CA LYS A 2 2.92 -5.71 51.32
C LYS A 2 4.02 -5.51 50.26
N ARG A 3 5.23 -6.05 50.48
CA ARG A 3 6.35 -5.94 49.52
C ARG A 3 6.15 -6.83 48.28
N LEU A 4 5.59 -8.03 48.46
CA LEU A 4 5.29 -8.95 47.35
C LEU A 4 4.24 -8.37 46.39
N ARG A 5 3.20 -7.71 46.92
CA ARG A 5 2.17 -7.03 46.09
C ARG A 5 2.75 -5.88 45.26
N LYS A 6 3.74 -5.14 45.81
CA LYS A 6 4.44 -4.07 45.06
C LYS A 6 5.31 -4.63 43.94
N VAL A 7 5.98 -5.76 44.16
CA VAL A 7 6.81 -6.42 43.13
C VAL A 7 5.92 -6.95 42.00
N ILE A 8 4.80 -7.61 42.32
CA ILE A 8 3.87 -8.13 41.31
C ILE A 8 3.28 -6.99 40.46
N SER A 9 2.87 -5.88 41.10
CA SER A 9 2.37 -4.70 40.39
C SER A 9 3.42 -4.10 39.46
N LEU A 10 4.68 -4.01 39.90
CA LEU A 10 5.77 -3.46 39.10
C LEU A 10 6.06 -4.32 37.86
N VAL A 11 6.08 -5.65 38.03
CA VAL A 11 6.30 -6.61 36.94
C VAL A 11 5.16 -6.53 35.92
N LEU A 12 3.91 -6.43 36.38
CA LEU A 12 2.74 -6.35 35.50
C LEU A 12 2.69 -5.03 34.70
N THR A 13 3.05 -3.90 35.32
CA THR A 13 3.14 -2.62 34.60
C THR A 13 4.25 -2.63 33.56
N LEU A 14 5.39 -3.27 33.87
CA LEU A 14 6.51 -3.36 32.95
C LEU A 14 6.17 -4.26 31.74
N SER A 15 5.42 -5.34 31.94
CA SER A 15 4.98 -6.21 30.84
C SER A 15 3.96 -5.54 29.91
N MET A 16 3.07 -4.69 30.45
CA MET A 16 2.07 -3.97 29.64
C MET A 16 2.70 -2.88 28.77
N ILE A 17 3.73 -2.17 29.27
CA ILE A 17 4.46 -1.16 28.51
C ILE A 17 5.25 -1.80 27.35
N ALA A 18 5.89 -2.95 27.61
CA ALA A 18 6.63 -3.68 26.59
C ALA A 18 5.70 -4.23 25.48
N GLY A 19 4.50 -4.69 25.82
CA GLY A 19 3.55 -5.24 24.84
C GLY A 19 2.94 -4.19 23.91
N SER A 20 2.66 -2.98 24.40
CA SER A 20 2.00 -1.94 23.61
C SER A 20 2.94 -1.18 22.66
N ALA A 21 4.24 -1.11 22.96
CA ALA A 21 5.21 -0.44 22.08
C ALA A 21 5.56 -1.28 20.84
N VAL A 22 5.47 -2.60 20.94
CA VAL A 22 5.87 -3.54 19.88
C VAL A 22 4.84 -3.58 18.74
N THR A 23 3.55 -3.39 19.02
CA THR A 23 2.48 -3.50 18.00
C THR A 23 2.43 -2.31 17.05
N ALA A 24 2.76 -1.10 17.51
CA ALA A 24 2.77 0.10 16.65
C ALA A 24 3.98 0.14 15.69
N ALA A 25 5.11 -0.45 16.09
CA ALA A 25 6.35 -0.44 15.31
C ALA A 25 6.30 -1.35 14.06
N PHE A 26 5.36 -2.29 13.99
CA PHE A 26 5.21 -3.21 12.84
C PHE A 26 4.15 -2.78 11.81
N ALA A 27 3.41 -1.70 12.08
CA ALA A 27 2.30 -1.28 11.22
C ALA A 27 2.74 -0.36 10.07
N ALA A 28 3.86 0.35 10.22
CA ALA A 28 4.39 1.26 9.21
C ALA A 28 5.74 0.75 8.69
N SER A 29 5.90 0.65 7.37
CA SER A 29 7.22 0.43 6.77
C SER A 29 8.12 1.61 7.13
N PRO A 30 9.34 1.37 7.65
CA PRO A 30 10.25 2.43 8.07
C PRO A 30 10.92 3.17 6.90
N THR A 31 10.68 2.72 5.67
CA THR A 31 11.26 3.25 4.43
C THR A 31 10.17 3.36 3.36
N ASP A 32 10.39 4.25 2.38
CA ASP A 32 9.55 4.39 1.18
C ASP A 32 9.84 3.30 0.12
N GLU A 33 10.70 2.33 0.44
CA GLU A 33 11.02 1.24 -0.48
C GLU A 33 9.84 0.29 -0.61
N MET A 34 9.38 0.11 -1.85
CA MET A 34 8.36 -0.89 -2.15
C MET A 34 8.92 -2.28 -1.96
N SER A 35 8.23 -3.10 -1.17
CA SER A 35 8.55 -4.51 -1.03
C SER A 35 8.29 -5.28 -2.32
N GLU A 36 8.99 -6.40 -2.50
CA GLU A 36 8.78 -7.34 -3.60
C GLU A 36 7.31 -7.77 -3.77
N ARG A 37 6.56 -7.88 -2.66
CA ARG A 37 5.14 -8.22 -2.71
C ARG A 37 4.31 -7.10 -3.32
N GLU A 38 4.60 -5.85 -2.98
CA GLU A 38 3.89 -4.68 -3.50
C GLU A 38 4.15 -4.49 -4.98
N ILE A 39 5.41 -4.67 -5.42
CA ILE A 39 5.77 -4.61 -6.84
C ILE A 39 5.00 -5.67 -7.64
N ARG A 40 5.08 -6.95 -7.23
CA ARG A 40 4.36 -8.04 -7.92
C ARG A 40 2.85 -7.81 -7.98
N ASN A 41 2.25 -7.33 -6.89
CA ASN A 41 0.81 -7.07 -6.86
C ASN A 41 0.42 -5.85 -7.70
N ALA A 42 1.28 -4.83 -7.78
CA ALA A 42 1.06 -3.67 -8.63
C ALA A 42 1.12 -4.05 -10.11
N GLU A 43 2.08 -4.89 -10.51
CA GLU A 43 2.16 -5.45 -11.86
C GLU A 43 0.90 -6.26 -12.22
N LEU A 44 0.51 -7.19 -11.34
CA LEU A 44 -0.73 -7.96 -11.54
C LEU A 44 -1.97 -7.05 -11.66
N SER A 45 -2.06 -6.02 -10.82
CA SER A 45 -3.19 -5.07 -10.85
C SER A 45 -3.22 -4.28 -12.15
N ARG A 46 -2.06 -3.87 -12.67
CA ARG A 46 -1.95 -3.17 -13.97
C ARG A 46 -2.39 -4.07 -15.12
N ASP A 47 -1.96 -5.32 -15.13
CA ASP A 47 -2.31 -6.27 -16.19
C ASP A 47 -3.82 -6.56 -16.19
N VAL A 48 -4.41 -6.79 -15.02
CA VAL A 48 -5.85 -7.01 -14.88
C VAL A 48 -6.64 -5.77 -15.29
N ALA A 49 -6.19 -4.57 -14.89
CA ALA A 49 -6.83 -3.33 -15.29
C ALA A 49 -6.80 -3.15 -16.82
N ALA A 50 -5.66 -3.41 -17.47
CA ALA A 50 -5.53 -3.34 -18.92
C ALA A 50 -6.47 -4.33 -19.63
N GLN A 51 -6.59 -5.56 -19.13
CA GLN A 51 -7.51 -6.58 -19.67
C GLN A 51 -8.99 -6.25 -19.42
N GLY A 52 -9.28 -5.52 -18.35
CA GLY A 52 -10.64 -5.09 -17.99
C GLY A 52 -11.15 -3.87 -18.77
N MET A 53 -10.28 -3.16 -19.48
CA MET A 53 -10.67 -2.01 -20.30
C MET A 53 -11.48 -2.46 -21.52
N VAL A 54 -12.59 -1.78 -21.79
CA VAL A 54 -13.48 -2.07 -22.93
C VAL A 54 -13.39 -0.93 -23.94
N LEU A 55 -12.96 -1.26 -25.15
CA LEU A 55 -13.01 -0.35 -26.29
C LEU A 55 -14.42 -0.33 -26.87
N LEU A 56 -15.12 0.79 -26.73
CA LEU A 56 -16.50 0.94 -27.21
C LEU A 56 -16.57 1.37 -28.68
N GLU A 57 -15.68 2.26 -29.11
CA GLU A 57 -15.65 2.84 -30.44
C GLU A 57 -14.19 3.14 -30.85
N ASN A 58 -13.87 2.96 -32.13
CA ASN A 58 -12.56 3.27 -32.70
C ASN A 58 -12.70 3.73 -34.16
N ASN A 59 -13.21 4.94 -34.34
CA ASN A 59 -13.35 5.51 -35.67
C ASN A 59 -11.98 5.82 -36.26
N GLU A 60 -11.86 5.61 -37.57
CA GLU A 60 -10.66 5.94 -38.35
C GLU A 60 -9.37 5.27 -37.84
N ASN A 61 -9.48 4.18 -37.06
CA ASN A 61 -8.34 3.53 -36.39
C ASN A 61 -7.49 4.50 -35.56
N ALA A 62 -8.14 5.40 -34.81
CA ALA A 62 -7.47 6.33 -33.90
C ALA A 62 -6.56 5.63 -32.88
N LEU A 63 -6.91 4.39 -32.50
CA LEU A 63 -6.07 3.50 -31.69
C LEU A 63 -5.54 2.33 -32.52
N PRO A 64 -4.29 1.87 -32.28
CA PRO A 64 -3.35 2.33 -31.25
C PRO A 64 -2.67 3.66 -31.59
N ILE A 65 -2.35 4.45 -30.56
CA ILE A 65 -1.68 5.75 -30.73
C ILE A 65 -0.24 5.52 -31.24
N PRO A 66 0.18 6.18 -32.33
CA PRO A 66 1.55 6.09 -32.83
C PRO A 66 2.58 6.54 -31.78
N GLN A 67 3.71 5.86 -31.76
CA GLN A 67 4.81 6.18 -30.85
C GLN A 67 5.33 7.60 -31.10
N GLN A 68 5.68 8.32 -30.03
CA GLN A 68 6.18 9.71 -30.07
C GLN A 68 5.20 10.75 -30.64
N SER A 69 3.91 10.44 -30.69
CA SER A 69 2.88 11.44 -31.01
C SER A 69 2.66 12.43 -29.86
N LYS A 70 2.20 13.63 -30.20
CA LYS A 70 1.80 14.64 -29.22
C LYS A 70 0.34 14.38 -28.82
N ILE A 71 0.09 14.19 -27.53
CA ILE A 71 -1.24 13.92 -26.98
C ILE A 71 -1.64 15.12 -26.13
N ALA A 72 -2.85 15.64 -26.34
CA ALA A 72 -3.45 16.61 -25.45
C ALA A 72 -4.42 15.89 -24.50
N LEU A 73 -4.23 16.09 -23.19
CA LEU A 73 -5.02 15.47 -22.13
C LEU A 73 -6.02 16.49 -21.57
N TYR A 74 -7.30 16.15 -21.55
CA TYR A 74 -8.39 17.05 -21.14
C TYR A 74 -9.33 16.34 -20.15
N GLY A 75 -10.01 17.12 -19.30
CA GLY A 75 -10.98 16.65 -18.31
C GLY A 75 -10.46 16.71 -16.86
N GLY A 76 -11.35 16.85 -15.88
CA GLY A 76 -10.96 17.02 -14.47
C GLY A 76 -10.56 15.73 -13.72
N GLY A 77 -10.76 14.56 -14.35
CA GLY A 77 -10.36 13.26 -13.82
C GLY A 77 -9.12 12.68 -14.50
N ALA A 78 -8.46 13.47 -15.34
CA ALA A 78 -7.20 13.14 -15.99
C ALA A 78 -6.02 13.61 -15.14
#